data_AF-A0AAN9P2F7-F1
#
_entry.id   AF-A0AAN9P2F7-F1
#
_cell.length_a   1.000
_cell.length_b   1.000
_cell.length_c   1.000
_cell.angle_alpha   90.00
_cell.angle_beta   90.00
_cell.angle_gamma   90.00
#
_symmetry.space_group_name_H-M   'P 1'
#
loop_
_entity.id
_entity.type
_entity.pdbx_description
1 polymer ?
#
loop_
_entity_poly.entity_id
_entity_poly.type
_entity_poly.pdbx_seq_one_letter_code
_entity_poly.pdbx_strand_id
1 'polypeptide(L)'
;MAVLSSFAPLAILSSVLVIGVIVSGVEARPRAFFVFGDSLVDNGNNNYLATTARADAPPYGIDYKPSHRPTGRFSNGYNIPDLISQRLGAESTLPYLSPELRGNKLLVGANFASAGIGILNDTGIQFVNVIRMYRQLEHFQEYQNRVSALIGASQAKNLVNQALVLITVGGNDFVNNYYLVPNSARSRQYPLPQYVKYLISEYQKLLQRLYDVGARRVLVTGTGPLEHKTSNYRALKRPPKLVHLNMAMLQTFATLTILSLVLMIGIIVSGVEARPRAFFVFGDSLVDSGNNNYLATTARADAPPYGIDYKPSHRPTGRFSNGYNIPDLISQRIGAESTLPYLSPELRGNKLLVGANFASAGIGILNDTGIQFVNVIRMYRQLEYFQEYQNRVSALIGASQAKSLVNQALVLITVGGNDFVNNYYLVPNSARSQQYPLPQYVRFLISEYQKLLQRLYDVGARRVLVTGTGPLGCVPSELAQRGRNGQCATELQRAAALFNPQLEQMLLQLNRKFGRDVFIAANTGKAHNDFVTNPQQFGFITSKVACCGQGPYNGLGLCTALSNLCSNREQYAFWDAFHPSEKANRLIVEEIMSGSKAYMNPMNLSTILALDAITT
;
A
#
# COMPACT_ATOMS: atom_id res chain seq x y z
N MET A 1 14.55 -39.48 70.24
CA MET A 1 13.66 -38.43 70.80
C MET A 1 12.78 -37.92 69.67
N ALA A 2 11.50 -37.57 69.93
CA ALA A 2 10.55 -36.81 69.06
C ALA A 2 10.40 -37.23 67.57
N VAL A 3 9.28 -37.72 67.00
CA VAL A 3 7.82 -37.64 67.30
C VAL A 3 7.31 -36.19 67.19
N LEU A 4 6.38 -35.75 66.32
CA LEU A 4 5.43 -36.30 65.30
C LEU A 4 5.61 -35.48 63.97
N SER A 5 4.84 -35.45 62.86
CA SER A 5 3.59 -36.03 62.27
C SER A 5 3.57 -35.66 60.74
N SER A 6 2.74 -36.17 59.82
CA SER A 6 1.95 -37.42 59.69
C SER A 6 1.42 -37.63 58.24
N PHE A 7 0.95 -38.86 57.97
CA PHE A 7 0.10 -39.40 56.89
C PHE A 7 -1.20 -38.60 56.56
N ALA A 8 -1.98 -38.81 55.48
CA ALA A 8 -2.02 -39.89 54.45
C ALA A 8 -2.67 -39.43 53.08
N PRO A 9 -2.65 -40.25 52.00
CA PRO A 9 -3.18 -39.91 50.65
C PRO A 9 -4.43 -40.71 50.20
N LEU A 10 -5.04 -40.37 49.04
CA LEU A 10 -5.78 -41.22 48.07
C LEU A 10 -6.06 -40.39 46.77
N ALA A 11 -5.76 -40.84 45.53
CA ALA A 11 -6.63 -41.56 44.55
C ALA A 11 -7.62 -40.66 43.73
N ILE A 12 -8.04 -40.91 42.47
CA ILE A 12 -7.74 -41.97 41.44
C ILE A 12 -8.23 -41.53 40.02
N LEU A 13 -7.66 -42.11 38.92
CA LEU A 13 -8.11 -42.14 37.48
C LEU A 13 -8.43 -40.81 36.73
N SER A 14 -7.83 -40.51 35.56
CA SER A 14 -8.17 -40.94 34.16
C SER A 14 -9.37 -40.18 33.53
N SER A 15 -9.48 -39.92 32.21
CA SER A 15 -8.96 -40.67 31.04
C SER A 15 -8.65 -39.77 29.83
N VAL A 16 -7.85 -40.27 28.88
CA VAL A 16 -7.62 -39.67 27.55
C VAL A 16 -8.55 -40.34 26.51
N LEU A 17 -9.06 -39.59 25.52
CA LEU A 17 -9.55 -40.19 24.28
C LEU A 17 -9.27 -39.29 23.06
N VAL A 18 -8.84 -39.91 21.96
CA VAL A 18 -8.56 -39.27 20.67
C VAL A 18 -9.60 -39.72 19.66
N ILE A 19 -10.23 -38.78 18.94
CA ILE A 19 -10.99 -39.08 17.71
C ILE A 19 -10.70 -37.97 16.68
N GLY A 20 -10.30 -38.37 15.47
CA GLY A 20 -10.36 -37.55 14.26
C GLY A 20 -11.37 -38.13 13.28
N VAL A 21 -12.07 -37.27 12.53
CA VAL A 21 -13.03 -37.69 11.49
C VAL A 21 -12.78 -36.88 10.21
N ILE A 22 -13.09 -37.49 9.07
CA ILE A 22 -12.65 -37.11 7.72
C ILE A 22 -13.82 -36.56 6.89
N VAL A 23 -13.54 -35.53 6.08
CA VAL A 23 -14.31 -35.02 4.91
C VAL A 23 -15.76 -34.55 5.11
N SER A 24 -16.00 -33.32 4.66
CA SER A 24 -17.11 -33.03 3.73
C SER A 24 -16.76 -31.79 2.92
N GLY A 25 -16.85 -31.90 1.59
CA GLY A 25 -16.70 -30.74 0.70
C GLY A 25 -17.94 -29.85 0.79
N VAL A 26 -17.74 -28.54 0.82
CA VAL A 26 -18.84 -27.57 0.79
C VAL A 26 -18.60 -26.62 -0.37
N GLU A 27 -19.58 -26.55 -1.28
CA GLU A 27 -19.61 -25.57 -2.36
C GLU A 27 -19.42 -24.15 -1.81
N ALA A 28 -18.82 -23.25 -2.58
CA ALA A 28 -18.71 -21.84 -2.22
C ALA A 28 -20.07 -21.12 -2.38
N ARG A 29 -21.07 -21.53 -1.57
CA ARG A 29 -22.34 -20.83 -1.42
C ARG A 29 -22.06 -19.36 -1.09
N PRO A 30 -22.85 -18.40 -1.60
CA PRO A 30 -22.67 -16.99 -1.28
C PRO A 30 -22.69 -16.82 0.24
N ARG A 31 -21.61 -16.25 0.78
CA ARG A 31 -21.51 -15.98 2.23
C ARG A 31 -22.63 -15.02 2.59
N ALA A 32 -23.46 -15.40 3.56
CA ALA A 32 -24.55 -14.53 4.02
C ALA A 32 -24.02 -13.14 4.37
N PHE A 33 -24.81 -12.10 4.10
CA PHE A 33 -24.39 -10.73 4.30
C PHE A 33 -25.26 -10.03 5.35
N PHE A 34 -24.64 -9.55 6.43
CA PHE A 34 -25.33 -8.80 7.47
C PHE A 34 -24.87 -7.36 7.47
N VAL A 35 -25.83 -6.43 7.52
CA VAL A 35 -25.56 -4.99 7.43
C VAL A 35 -26.11 -4.29 8.67
N PHE A 36 -25.26 -3.48 9.31
CA PHE A 36 -25.57 -2.65 10.46
C PHE A 36 -25.18 -1.21 10.16
N GLY A 37 -25.93 -0.23 10.65
CA GLY A 37 -25.56 1.16 10.44
C GLY A 37 -26.68 2.18 10.35
N ASP A 38 -26.32 3.31 9.76
CA ASP A 38 -27.18 4.46 9.50
C ASP A 38 -27.71 4.52 8.06
N SER A 39 -28.20 5.70 7.64
CA SER A 39 -28.80 5.96 6.33
C SER A 39 -27.90 5.60 5.15
N LEU A 40 -26.57 5.63 5.29
CA LEU A 40 -25.64 5.27 4.21
C LEU A 40 -25.80 3.80 3.77
N VAL A 41 -26.39 2.96 4.64
CA VAL A 41 -26.56 1.52 4.41
C VAL A 41 -27.98 1.01 4.67
N ASP A 42 -28.89 1.78 5.27
CA ASP A 42 -30.32 1.47 5.30
C ASP A 42 -30.88 1.35 3.87
N ASN A 43 -31.56 0.22 3.60
CA ASN A 43 -32.19 -0.08 2.32
C ASN A 43 -33.71 -0.23 2.38
N GLY A 44 -34.33 0.14 3.51
CA GLY A 44 -35.78 0.26 3.64
C GLY A 44 -36.38 -0.07 5.00
N ASN A 45 -35.60 -0.27 6.07
CA ASN A 45 -36.15 -0.56 7.40
C ASN A 45 -37.02 0.59 7.90
N ASN A 46 -36.61 1.83 7.67
CA ASN A 46 -37.34 3.01 8.13
C ASN A 46 -38.72 3.20 7.49
N ASN A 47 -39.01 2.55 6.34
CA ASN A 47 -40.34 2.56 5.73
C ASN A 47 -41.39 1.86 6.63
N TYR A 48 -40.95 0.90 7.46
CA TYR A 48 -41.78 0.13 8.40
C TYR A 48 -41.89 0.81 9.78
N LEU A 49 -41.32 2.01 9.96
CA LEU A 49 -41.32 2.76 11.23
C LEU A 49 -42.16 4.04 11.13
N ALA A 50 -42.81 4.43 12.23
CA ALA A 50 -43.41 5.76 12.38
C ALA A 50 -42.31 6.81 12.63
N THR A 51 -41.55 7.14 11.58
CA THR A 51 -40.32 7.94 11.62
C THR A 51 -40.36 9.09 10.60
N THR A 52 -39.66 10.18 10.88
CA THR A 52 -39.44 11.26 9.90
C THR A 52 -38.19 11.03 9.04
N ALA A 53 -37.29 10.12 9.45
CA ALA A 53 -36.13 9.73 8.65
C ALA A 53 -36.51 8.65 7.63
N ARG A 54 -37.14 9.03 6.51
CA ARG A 54 -37.50 8.10 5.42
C ARG A 54 -36.93 8.51 4.05
N ALA A 55 -36.87 7.52 3.15
CA ALA A 55 -36.49 7.68 1.75
C ALA A 55 -37.47 6.93 0.81
N ASP A 56 -38.77 7.03 1.12
CA ASP A 56 -39.91 6.43 0.41
C ASP A 56 -40.63 7.40 -0.54
N ALA A 57 -40.12 8.63 -0.69
CA ALA A 57 -40.61 9.66 -1.62
C ALA A 57 -39.50 10.11 -2.61
N PRO A 58 -39.85 10.65 -3.80
CA PRO A 58 -38.88 11.26 -4.71
C PRO A 58 -38.08 12.40 -4.03
N PRO A 59 -36.81 12.64 -4.40
CA PRO A 59 -36.09 12.09 -5.54
C PRO A 59 -35.38 10.74 -5.28
N TYR A 60 -35.56 10.11 -4.11
CA TYR A 60 -34.92 8.83 -3.81
C TYR A 60 -35.36 7.73 -4.79
N GLY A 61 -34.44 6.83 -5.15
CA GLY A 61 -34.71 5.70 -6.06
C GLY A 61 -34.98 6.06 -7.53
N ILE A 62 -34.82 7.31 -7.97
CA ILE A 62 -35.00 7.73 -9.37
C ILE A 62 -34.11 6.97 -10.38
N ASP A 63 -32.94 6.49 -9.95
CA ASP A 63 -31.99 5.66 -10.71
C ASP A 63 -32.04 4.17 -10.32
N TYR A 64 -32.93 3.77 -9.40
CA TYR A 64 -33.06 2.38 -8.96
C TYR A 64 -33.73 1.53 -10.03
N LYS A 65 -32.93 0.89 -10.89
CA LYS A 65 -33.43 0.08 -12.01
C LYS A 65 -33.96 -1.29 -11.55
N PRO A 66 -35.03 -1.82 -12.18
CA PRO A 66 -35.82 -1.22 -13.26
C PRO A 66 -36.99 -0.35 -12.78
N SER A 67 -37.24 -0.22 -11.48
CA SER A 67 -38.49 0.37 -10.98
C SER A 67 -38.55 1.90 -11.03
N HIS A 68 -37.40 2.59 -10.99
CA HIS A 68 -37.28 4.06 -10.94
C HIS A 68 -38.15 4.70 -9.85
N ARG A 69 -38.27 4.01 -8.70
CA ARG A 69 -39.14 4.39 -7.58
C ARG A 69 -38.37 4.37 -6.25
N PRO A 70 -38.74 5.23 -5.28
CA PRO A 70 -38.20 5.18 -3.93
C PRO A 70 -38.34 3.79 -3.30
N THR A 71 -37.31 3.32 -2.62
CA THR A 71 -37.32 2.02 -1.93
C THR A 71 -37.02 2.11 -0.44
N GLY A 72 -36.88 3.31 0.13
CA GLY A 72 -36.30 3.51 1.47
C GLY A 72 -34.77 3.49 1.54
N ARG A 73 -34.08 3.51 0.38
CA ARG A 73 -32.64 3.74 0.27
C ARG A 73 -32.36 5.24 0.25
N PHE A 74 -31.43 5.73 1.07
CA PHE A 74 -30.99 7.13 1.07
C PHE A 74 -29.98 7.38 -0.07
N SER A 75 -30.42 7.08 -1.29
CA SER A 75 -29.66 7.14 -2.54
C SER A 75 -30.63 7.47 -3.69
N ASN A 76 -30.11 8.07 -4.76
CA ASN A 76 -30.84 8.12 -6.02
C ASN A 76 -31.04 6.73 -6.63
N GLY A 77 -30.20 5.74 -6.30
CA GLY A 77 -30.33 4.37 -6.77
C GLY A 77 -29.95 3.34 -5.72
N TYR A 78 -29.02 2.45 -6.07
CA TYR A 78 -28.43 1.47 -5.15
C TYR A 78 -27.64 2.16 -4.01
N ASN A 79 -27.56 1.50 -2.85
CA ASN A 79 -26.71 1.92 -1.73
C ASN A 79 -25.48 0.99 -1.56
N ILE A 80 -24.63 1.26 -0.56
CA ILE A 80 -23.36 0.54 -0.36
C ILE A 80 -23.57 -1.00 -0.25
N PRO A 81 -24.51 -1.52 0.57
CA PRO A 81 -24.91 -2.92 0.57
C PRO A 81 -25.26 -3.54 -0.79
N ASP A 82 -26.02 -2.85 -1.63
CA ASP A 82 -26.39 -3.39 -2.95
C ASP A 82 -25.17 -3.52 -3.85
N LEU A 83 -24.31 -2.49 -3.87
CA LEU A 83 -23.10 -2.48 -4.68
C LEU A 83 -22.13 -3.57 -4.23
N ILE A 84 -22.06 -3.85 -2.92
CA ILE A 84 -21.32 -4.99 -2.37
C ILE A 84 -21.97 -6.32 -2.78
N SER A 85 -23.29 -6.46 -2.66
CA SER A 85 -24.03 -7.68 -3.02
C SER A 85 -23.85 -8.02 -4.50
N GLN A 86 -24.03 -7.04 -5.39
CA GLN A 86 -23.75 -7.13 -6.83
C GLN A 86 -22.29 -7.53 -7.09
N ARG A 87 -21.32 -6.91 -6.39
CA ARG A 87 -19.90 -7.21 -6.58
C ARG A 87 -19.50 -8.62 -6.13
N LEU A 88 -20.23 -9.19 -5.18
CA LEU A 88 -20.13 -10.57 -4.69
C LEU A 88 -20.92 -11.59 -5.55
N GLY A 89 -21.75 -11.14 -6.50
CA GLY A 89 -22.67 -12.02 -7.23
C GLY A 89 -23.83 -12.56 -6.37
N ALA A 90 -24.14 -11.88 -5.26
CA ALA A 90 -25.19 -12.25 -4.32
C ALA A 90 -26.45 -11.41 -4.52
N GLU A 91 -27.60 -11.94 -4.09
CA GLU A 91 -28.84 -11.16 -3.98
C GLU A 91 -28.68 -10.04 -2.94
N SER A 92 -29.23 -8.84 -3.21
CA SER A 92 -29.28 -7.77 -2.21
C SER A 92 -30.01 -8.23 -0.94
N THR A 93 -29.45 -7.90 0.21
CA THR A 93 -30.07 -8.17 1.52
C THR A 93 -31.40 -7.42 1.66
N LEU A 94 -32.43 -8.07 2.20
CA LEU A 94 -33.70 -7.41 2.51
C LEU A 94 -33.63 -6.65 3.85
N PRO A 95 -34.43 -5.58 4.04
CA PRO A 95 -34.65 -4.99 5.36
C PRO A 95 -35.14 -6.05 6.36
N TYR A 96 -34.63 -6.03 7.59
CA TYR A 96 -35.02 -6.95 8.67
C TYR A 96 -36.53 -6.95 8.93
N LEU A 97 -37.16 -5.78 8.82
CA LEU A 97 -38.59 -5.56 9.01
C LEU A 97 -39.45 -5.90 7.78
N SER A 98 -38.85 -6.29 6.65
CA SER A 98 -39.63 -6.67 5.46
C SER A 98 -40.37 -8.00 5.68
N PRO A 99 -41.68 -8.08 5.37
CA PRO A 99 -42.43 -9.34 5.41
C PRO A 99 -41.96 -10.37 4.36
N GLU A 100 -41.12 -9.95 3.41
CA GLU A 100 -40.50 -10.82 2.40
C GLU A 100 -39.28 -11.57 2.94
N LEU A 101 -38.71 -11.16 4.08
CA LEU A 101 -37.55 -11.79 4.71
C LEU A 101 -37.96 -13.08 5.46
N ARG A 102 -38.33 -14.10 4.70
CA ARG A 102 -38.85 -15.39 5.18
C ARG A 102 -38.36 -16.56 4.32
N GLY A 103 -38.40 -17.77 4.88
CA GLY A 103 -37.88 -18.98 4.23
C GLY A 103 -36.43 -18.79 3.77
N ASN A 104 -36.10 -19.26 2.57
CA ASN A 104 -34.73 -19.26 2.04
C ASN A 104 -34.09 -17.85 1.90
N LYS A 105 -34.86 -16.75 1.93
CA LYS A 105 -34.29 -15.39 2.00
C LYS A 105 -33.50 -15.14 3.29
N LEU A 106 -33.81 -15.87 4.36
CA LEU A 106 -33.02 -15.92 5.61
C LEU A 106 -31.63 -16.57 5.45
N LEU A 107 -31.28 -17.09 4.26
CA LEU A 107 -29.95 -17.65 3.98
C LEU A 107 -29.05 -16.69 3.18
N VAL A 108 -29.64 -15.66 2.55
CA VAL A 108 -28.91 -14.58 1.84
C VAL A 108 -28.25 -13.62 2.83
N GLY A 109 -28.93 -13.35 3.94
CA GLY A 109 -28.53 -12.30 4.89
C GLY A 109 -29.69 -11.38 5.24
N ALA A 110 -29.38 -10.24 5.86
CA ALA A 110 -30.37 -9.23 6.24
C ALA A 110 -29.71 -7.88 6.52
N ASN A 111 -30.46 -6.82 6.29
CA ASN A 111 -30.07 -5.46 6.63
C ASN A 111 -30.81 -4.99 7.89
N PHE A 112 -30.06 -4.64 8.93
CA PHE A 112 -30.56 -4.17 10.22
C PHE A 112 -30.42 -2.66 10.39
N ALA A 113 -29.76 -1.98 9.45
CA ALA A 113 -29.49 -0.54 9.50
C ALA A 113 -30.76 0.31 9.50
N SER A 114 -30.66 1.54 10.02
CA SER A 114 -31.79 2.45 10.18
C SER A 114 -31.33 3.90 10.12
N ALA A 115 -31.96 4.71 9.27
CA ALA A 115 -31.55 6.09 9.09
C ALA A 115 -31.66 6.95 10.36
N GLY A 116 -30.75 7.93 10.47
CA GLY A 116 -30.70 8.90 11.57
C GLY A 116 -29.96 8.43 12.83
N ILE A 117 -29.66 7.13 12.98
CA ILE A 117 -28.95 6.59 14.15
C ILE A 117 -27.44 6.87 14.11
N GLY A 118 -26.80 6.71 15.26
CA GLY A 118 -25.36 6.78 15.42
C GLY A 118 -24.79 5.65 16.28
N ILE A 119 -23.52 5.78 16.61
CA ILE A 119 -22.79 4.95 17.58
C ILE A 119 -23.44 5.08 18.96
N LEU A 120 -23.88 6.29 19.34
CA LEU A 120 -24.48 6.56 20.64
C LEU A 120 -25.98 6.30 20.64
N ASN A 121 -26.48 5.79 21.77
CA ASN A 121 -27.89 5.48 21.94
C ASN A 121 -28.79 6.72 22.07
N ASP A 122 -28.24 7.93 22.23
CA ASP A 122 -28.96 9.22 22.17
C ASP A 122 -29.01 9.84 20.77
N THR A 123 -28.25 9.34 19.80
CA THR A 123 -28.26 9.88 18.43
C THR A 123 -29.59 9.60 17.73
N GLY A 124 -30.10 10.58 16.97
CA GLY A 124 -31.31 10.43 16.16
C GLY A 124 -32.64 10.54 16.90
N ILE A 125 -32.68 11.03 18.15
CA ILE A 125 -33.93 11.25 18.91
C ILE A 125 -34.92 12.15 18.15
N GLN A 126 -34.43 13.11 17.35
CA GLN A 126 -35.25 14.02 16.55
C GLN A 126 -36.05 13.34 15.42
N PHE A 127 -35.78 12.07 15.11
CA PHE A 127 -36.46 11.31 14.05
C PHE A 127 -37.65 10.46 14.55
N VAL A 128 -38.07 10.66 15.80
CA VAL A 128 -39.16 9.93 16.50
C VAL A 128 -38.81 8.46 16.74
N ASN A 129 -38.93 7.59 15.73
CA ASN A 129 -38.62 6.16 15.82
C ASN A 129 -37.45 5.79 14.92
N VAL A 130 -36.45 5.09 15.47
CA VAL A 130 -35.25 4.62 14.74
C VAL A 130 -34.72 3.33 15.39
N ILE A 131 -34.16 2.41 14.59
CA ILE A 131 -33.54 1.18 15.12
C ILE A 131 -32.12 1.50 15.59
N ARG A 132 -32.00 1.98 16.82
CA ARG A 132 -30.71 2.28 17.49
C ARG A 132 -29.80 1.06 17.45
N MET A 133 -28.48 1.25 17.36
CA MET A 133 -27.54 0.16 17.09
C MET A 133 -27.69 -1.06 18.02
N TYR A 134 -27.92 -0.88 19.32
CA TYR A 134 -28.17 -2.01 20.22
C TYR A 134 -29.42 -2.83 19.83
N ARG A 135 -30.49 -2.18 19.36
CA ARG A 135 -31.67 -2.86 18.83
C ARG A 135 -31.42 -3.53 17.48
N GLN A 136 -30.48 -3.05 16.67
CA GLN A 136 -30.01 -3.75 15.47
C GLN A 136 -29.33 -5.08 15.84
N LEU A 137 -28.54 -5.10 16.93
CA LEU A 137 -27.91 -6.33 17.45
C LEU A 137 -28.94 -7.30 18.05
N GLU A 138 -29.97 -6.81 18.75
CA GLU A 138 -31.09 -7.63 19.21
C GLU A 138 -31.88 -8.23 18.04
N HIS A 139 -32.20 -7.43 17.01
CA HIS A 139 -32.79 -7.91 15.76
C HIS A 139 -31.93 -8.96 15.07
N PHE A 140 -30.60 -8.86 15.15
CA PHE A 140 -29.70 -9.90 14.64
C PHE A 140 -29.75 -11.18 15.49
N GLN A 141 -29.93 -11.10 16.81
CA GLN A 141 -30.13 -12.28 17.65
C GLN A 141 -31.49 -12.95 17.39
N GLU A 142 -32.55 -12.17 17.20
CA GLU A 142 -33.88 -12.64 16.75
C GLU A 142 -33.82 -13.28 15.36
N TYR A 143 -33.03 -12.69 14.44
CA TYR A 143 -32.74 -13.26 13.12
C TYR A 143 -32.02 -14.60 13.23
N GLN A 144 -31.00 -14.72 14.09
CA GLN A 144 -30.31 -15.99 14.33
C GLN A 144 -31.26 -17.07 14.86
N ASN A 145 -32.26 -16.71 15.66
CA ASN A 145 -33.32 -17.63 16.09
C ASN A 145 -34.21 -18.05 14.90
N ARG A 146 -34.61 -17.11 14.02
CA ARG A 146 -35.36 -17.38 12.77
C ARG A 146 -34.59 -18.32 11.83
N VAL A 147 -33.28 -18.13 11.67
CA VAL A 147 -32.41 -19.03 10.88
C VAL A 147 -32.25 -20.39 11.56
N SER A 148 -32.07 -20.42 12.89
CA SER A 148 -31.94 -21.67 13.66
C SER A 148 -33.20 -22.54 13.58
N ALA A 149 -34.38 -21.93 13.50
CA ALA A 149 -35.64 -22.64 13.25
C ALA A 149 -35.78 -23.18 11.81
N LEU A 150 -35.06 -22.61 10.84
CA LEU A 150 -35.11 -23.02 9.42
C LEU A 150 -34.09 -24.12 9.07
N ILE A 151 -32.86 -24.03 9.58
CA ILE A 151 -31.74 -24.94 9.21
C ILE A 151 -31.07 -25.63 10.41
N GLY A 152 -31.57 -25.44 11.62
CA GLY A 152 -30.97 -25.94 12.86
C GLY A 152 -29.84 -25.05 13.38
N ALA A 153 -29.71 -24.96 14.71
CA ALA A 153 -28.78 -24.06 15.38
C ALA A 153 -27.31 -24.22 14.94
N SER A 154 -26.86 -25.46 14.69
CA SER A 154 -25.49 -25.74 14.24
C SER A 154 -25.20 -25.17 12.84
N GLN A 155 -26.15 -25.27 11.90
CA GLN A 155 -25.98 -24.69 10.57
C GLN A 155 -26.13 -23.17 10.60
N ALA A 156 -27.05 -22.64 11.41
CA ALA A 156 -27.21 -21.20 11.63
C ALA A 156 -25.92 -20.55 12.19
N LYS A 157 -25.32 -21.17 13.21
CA LYS A 157 -24.03 -20.73 13.77
C LYS A 157 -22.90 -20.76 12.74
N ASN A 158 -22.87 -21.77 11.86
CA ASN A 158 -21.90 -21.84 10.77
C ASN A 158 -22.14 -20.77 9.69
N LEU A 159 -23.39 -20.50 9.33
CA LEU A 159 -23.76 -19.40 8.42
C LEU A 159 -23.26 -18.05 8.96
N VAL A 160 -23.52 -17.77 10.24
CA VAL A 160 -23.11 -16.54 10.93
C VAL A 160 -21.59 -16.40 11.03
N ASN A 161 -20.88 -17.45 11.45
CA ASN A 161 -19.41 -17.44 11.54
C ASN A 161 -18.73 -17.25 10.17
N GLN A 162 -19.39 -17.62 9.06
CA GLN A 162 -18.81 -17.51 7.71
C GLN A 162 -19.28 -16.28 6.93
N ALA A 163 -20.34 -15.61 7.39
CA ALA A 163 -20.92 -14.42 6.81
C ALA A 163 -19.91 -13.27 6.62
N LEU A 164 -20.22 -12.37 5.68
CA LEU A 164 -19.68 -11.01 5.68
C LEU A 164 -20.57 -10.15 6.58
N VAL A 165 -19.97 -9.28 7.38
CA VAL A 165 -20.69 -8.27 8.17
C VAL A 165 -20.19 -6.89 7.76
N LEU A 166 -21.07 -6.00 7.34
CA LEU A 166 -20.78 -4.57 7.15
C LEU A 166 -21.31 -3.79 8.35
N ILE A 167 -20.51 -2.87 8.86
CA ILE A 167 -21.01 -1.82 9.76
C ILE A 167 -20.58 -0.43 9.28
N THR A 168 -21.55 0.48 9.16
CA THR A 168 -21.37 1.85 8.66
C THR A 168 -22.14 2.81 9.56
N VAL A 169 -21.44 3.47 10.49
CA VAL A 169 -22.07 4.39 11.44
C VAL A 169 -21.03 5.38 11.99
N GLY A 170 -21.49 6.56 12.40
CA GLY A 170 -20.69 7.53 13.17
C GLY A 170 -20.86 8.98 12.73
N GLY A 171 -21.24 9.20 11.48
CA GLY A 171 -21.41 10.57 10.94
C GLY A 171 -22.51 11.34 11.67
N ASN A 172 -23.62 10.69 11.97
CA ASN A 172 -24.75 11.27 12.70
C ASN A 172 -24.41 11.70 14.13
N ASP A 173 -23.45 11.06 14.80
CA ASP A 173 -23.04 11.46 16.16
C ASP A 173 -22.30 12.81 16.13
N PHE A 174 -21.44 13.02 15.12
CA PHE A 174 -20.83 14.33 14.88
C PHE A 174 -21.86 15.35 14.42
N VAL A 175 -22.61 15.06 13.36
CA VAL A 175 -23.57 16.03 12.79
C VAL A 175 -24.63 16.38 13.82
N ASN A 176 -25.46 15.42 14.26
CA ASN A 176 -26.66 15.71 15.03
C ASN A 176 -26.35 16.07 16.50
N ASN A 177 -25.45 15.33 17.16
CA ASN A 177 -25.24 15.48 18.60
C ASN A 177 -24.13 16.49 18.92
N TYR A 178 -23.16 16.70 18.02
CA TYR A 178 -22.02 17.59 18.27
C TYR A 178 -22.14 18.96 17.59
N TYR A 179 -22.41 19.01 16.28
CA TYR A 179 -22.30 20.24 15.46
C TYR A 179 -23.61 20.96 15.14
N LEU A 180 -24.72 20.25 14.94
CA LEU A 180 -25.99 20.79 14.42
C LEU A 180 -26.58 21.92 15.28
N VAL A 181 -26.31 21.90 16.58
CA VAL A 181 -26.72 22.94 17.54
C VAL A 181 -25.47 23.58 18.14
N PRO A 182 -25.24 24.90 17.95
CA PRO A 182 -24.19 25.62 18.66
C PRO A 182 -24.34 25.44 20.19
N ASN A 183 -23.25 25.07 20.87
CA ASN A 183 -23.26 24.69 22.29
C ASN A 183 -24.21 23.50 22.62
N SER A 184 -24.27 22.50 21.74
CA SER A 184 -24.91 21.20 22.00
C SER A 184 -24.49 20.60 23.35
N ALA A 185 -25.32 19.70 23.89
CA ALA A 185 -24.99 19.01 25.15
C ALA A 185 -23.66 18.25 25.05
N ARG A 186 -23.36 17.61 23.90
CA ARG A 186 -22.11 16.87 23.72
C ARG A 186 -20.89 17.77 23.53
N SER A 187 -21.00 18.89 22.81
CA SER A 187 -19.89 19.85 22.67
C SER A 187 -19.58 20.61 23.97
N ARG A 188 -20.56 20.77 24.88
CA ARG A 188 -20.33 21.25 26.25
C ARG A 188 -19.75 20.20 27.20
N GLN A 189 -20.15 18.93 27.07
CA GLN A 189 -19.60 17.82 27.88
C GLN A 189 -18.18 17.42 27.47
N TYR A 190 -17.88 17.44 26.17
CA TYR A 190 -16.65 16.92 25.59
C TYR A 190 -16.17 17.85 24.47
N PRO A 191 -14.96 18.42 24.55
CA PRO A 191 -14.31 18.95 23.36
C PRO A 191 -13.97 17.83 22.35
N LEU A 192 -14.00 18.17 21.06
CA LEU A 192 -13.99 17.23 19.93
C LEU A 192 -12.97 16.07 20.03
N PRO A 193 -11.69 16.25 20.40
CA PRO A 193 -10.74 15.14 20.48
C PRO A 193 -11.04 14.12 21.59
N GLN A 194 -11.87 14.49 22.57
CA GLN A 194 -12.42 13.58 23.58
C GLN A 194 -13.71 12.93 23.08
N TYR A 195 -14.57 13.68 22.38
CA TYR A 195 -15.79 13.15 21.79
C TYR A 195 -15.49 12.08 20.73
N VAL A 196 -14.50 12.30 19.85
CA VAL A 196 -13.97 11.29 18.91
C VAL A 196 -13.54 10.02 19.66
N LYS A 197 -12.85 10.15 20.80
CA LYS A 197 -12.39 9.00 21.60
C LYS A 197 -13.52 8.29 22.33
N TYR A 198 -14.50 9.04 22.83
CA TYR A 198 -15.71 8.50 23.43
C TYR A 198 -16.48 7.68 22.39
N LEU A 199 -16.72 8.24 21.19
CA LEU A 199 -17.31 7.52 20.06
C LEU A 199 -16.52 6.25 19.69
N ILE A 200 -15.19 6.33 19.58
CA ILE A 200 -14.36 5.14 19.33
C ILE A 200 -14.53 4.10 20.46
N SER A 201 -14.62 4.50 21.73
CA SER A 201 -14.81 3.57 22.85
C SER A 201 -16.21 2.94 22.90
N GLU A 202 -17.26 3.66 22.54
CA GLU A 202 -18.61 3.08 22.39
C GLU A 202 -18.67 2.18 21.14
N TYR A 203 -17.99 2.56 20.05
CA TYR A 203 -17.92 1.73 18.84
C TYR A 203 -17.12 0.44 19.06
N GLN A 204 -16.07 0.47 19.87
CA GLN A 204 -15.37 -0.73 20.32
C GLN A 204 -16.30 -1.69 21.10
N LYS A 205 -17.20 -1.17 21.95
CA LYS A 205 -18.21 -2.02 22.62
C LYS A 205 -19.22 -2.61 21.63
N LEU A 206 -19.60 -1.87 20.59
CA LEU A 206 -20.50 -2.35 19.54
C LEU A 206 -19.84 -3.43 18.67
N LEU A 207 -18.57 -3.25 18.29
CA LEU A 207 -17.78 -4.25 17.58
C LEU A 207 -17.53 -5.51 18.44
N GLN A 208 -17.29 -5.34 19.75
CA GLN A 208 -17.21 -6.47 20.68
C GLN A 208 -18.55 -7.22 20.75
N ARG A 209 -19.68 -6.52 20.93
CA ARG A 209 -21.00 -7.19 20.95
C ARG A 209 -21.32 -7.89 19.63
N LEU A 210 -20.96 -7.32 18.48
CA LEU A 210 -21.06 -8.00 17.18
C LEU A 210 -20.27 -9.32 17.17
N TYR A 211 -19.05 -9.32 17.70
CA TYR A 211 -18.25 -10.52 17.85
C TYR A 211 -18.88 -11.52 18.85
N ASP A 212 -19.43 -11.04 19.96
CA ASP A 212 -20.08 -11.89 20.97
C ASP A 212 -21.29 -12.63 20.37
N VAL A 213 -22.10 -11.95 19.56
CA VAL A 213 -23.24 -12.55 18.80
C VAL A 213 -22.81 -13.26 17.50
N GLY A 214 -21.53 -13.56 17.33
CA GLY A 214 -21.03 -14.50 16.32
C GLY A 214 -20.41 -13.89 15.04
N ALA A 215 -20.33 -12.56 14.90
CA ALA A 215 -19.66 -11.96 13.74
C ALA A 215 -18.15 -12.27 13.72
N ARG A 216 -17.62 -12.75 12.59
CA ARG A 216 -16.18 -13.08 12.44
C ARG A 216 -15.45 -12.36 11.31
N ARG A 217 -16.18 -11.77 10.34
CA ARG A 217 -15.61 -11.06 9.18
C ARG A 217 -16.28 -9.70 9.05
N VAL A 218 -15.89 -8.76 9.92
CA VAL A 218 -16.51 -7.42 10.00
C VAL A 218 -15.73 -6.42 9.13
N LEU A 219 -16.34 -6.00 8.03
CA LEU A 219 -15.97 -4.80 7.28
C LEU A 219 -16.51 -3.58 8.02
N VAL A 220 -15.61 -2.85 8.66
CA VAL A 220 -15.91 -1.56 9.30
C VAL A 220 -15.69 -0.46 8.28
N THR A 221 -16.70 0.37 8.05
CA THR A 221 -16.54 1.64 7.34
C THR A 221 -16.90 2.81 8.25
N GLY A 222 -16.28 3.96 8.01
CA GLY A 222 -16.55 5.19 8.73
C GLY A 222 -16.55 6.38 7.77
N THR A 223 -16.88 7.55 8.28
CA THR A 223 -16.75 8.80 7.53
C THR A 223 -15.30 9.03 7.12
N GLY A 224 -15.03 9.09 5.81
CA GLY A 224 -13.82 9.74 5.32
C GLY A 224 -13.81 11.23 5.69
N PRO A 225 -12.68 11.94 5.51
CA PRO A 225 -12.62 13.37 5.80
C PRO A 225 -13.67 14.14 5.00
N LEU A 226 -14.49 14.94 5.69
CA LEU A 226 -15.48 15.83 5.08
C LEU A 226 -14.83 17.10 4.51
N GLU A 227 -13.81 16.93 3.66
CA GLU A 227 -13.20 18.01 2.92
C GLU A 227 -12.88 17.60 1.49
N HIS A 228 -13.31 18.42 0.54
CA HIS A 228 -12.61 18.55 -0.74
C HIS A 228 -12.38 20.03 -1.03
N LYS A 229 -11.21 20.52 -0.61
CA LYS A 229 -10.84 21.95 -0.44
C LYS A 229 -11.58 22.57 0.76
N THR A 230 -10.93 23.33 1.64
CA THR A 230 -9.71 24.15 1.45
C THR A 230 -8.60 23.85 2.46
N SER A 231 -7.45 24.50 2.28
CA SER A 231 -6.21 24.30 3.04
C SER A 231 -6.29 24.51 4.56
N ASN A 232 -5.46 23.74 5.29
CA ASN A 232 -4.92 23.99 6.64
C ASN A 232 -5.70 23.47 7.88
N TYR A 233 -5.70 22.14 8.11
CA TYR A 233 -5.93 21.63 9.47
C TYR A 233 -4.74 21.87 10.41
N ARG A 234 -4.90 22.79 11.37
CA ARG A 234 -4.08 22.83 12.59
C ARG A 234 -4.75 22.02 13.70
N ALA A 235 -3.94 21.25 14.43
CA ALA A 235 -4.39 20.35 15.48
C ALA A 235 -4.83 21.06 16.78
N LEU A 236 -5.57 20.36 17.64
CA LEU A 236 -5.65 20.67 19.08
C LEU A 236 -5.79 19.42 19.96
N LYS A 237 -5.49 19.58 21.26
CA LYS A 237 -5.11 18.49 22.19
C LYS A 237 -6.27 17.98 23.07
N ARG A 238 -5.96 17.02 23.95
CA ARG A 238 -6.90 16.35 24.89
C ARG A 238 -7.48 17.30 25.95
N PRO A 239 -8.74 17.09 26.41
CA PRO A 239 -9.34 17.74 27.59
C PRO A 239 -9.06 17.00 28.94
N PRO A 240 -9.63 17.47 30.09
CA PRO A 240 -9.03 17.29 31.43
C PRO A 240 -9.53 16.09 32.28
N LYS A 241 -9.12 16.11 33.57
CA LYS A 241 -9.24 15.08 34.62
C LYS A 241 -10.53 15.22 35.46
N LEU A 242 -10.85 14.20 36.27
CA LEU A 242 -11.42 14.36 37.62
C LEU A 242 -11.09 13.15 38.54
N VAL A 243 -11.55 13.19 39.80
CA VAL A 243 -10.87 12.70 41.03
C VAL A 243 -11.94 12.28 42.05
N HIS A 244 -11.83 11.25 42.91
CA HIS A 244 -10.95 10.06 43.04
C HIS A 244 -11.63 9.04 44.00
N LEU A 245 -11.13 7.80 44.10
CA LEU A 245 -11.41 6.90 45.24
C LEU A 245 -10.22 5.92 45.49
N ASN A 246 -10.07 5.41 46.72
CA ASN A 246 -8.87 4.68 47.17
C ASN A 246 -8.79 3.22 46.68
N MET A 247 -7.65 2.83 46.07
CA MET A 247 -7.34 1.43 45.67
C MET A 247 -5.85 1.04 45.86
N ALA A 248 -5.10 1.72 46.73
CA ALA A 248 -3.63 1.67 46.77
C ALA A 248 -3.00 0.25 46.90
N MET A 249 -3.63 -0.68 47.63
CA MET A 249 -3.13 -2.06 47.77
C MET A 249 -3.45 -2.99 46.59
N LEU A 250 -4.55 -2.76 45.85
CA LEU A 250 -4.84 -3.57 44.64
C LEU A 250 -4.00 -3.09 43.45
N GLN A 251 -3.68 -1.79 43.40
CA GLN A 251 -2.95 -1.21 42.28
C GLN A 251 -1.52 -1.77 42.13
N THR A 252 -0.82 -2.12 43.22
CA THR A 252 0.54 -2.68 43.15
C THR A 252 0.56 -4.11 42.56
N PHE A 253 -0.32 -5.00 43.01
CA PHE A 253 -0.47 -6.33 42.40
C PHE A 253 -0.99 -6.26 40.95
N ALA A 254 -1.96 -5.39 40.67
CA ALA A 254 -2.49 -5.20 39.32
C ALA A 254 -1.42 -4.62 38.36
N THR A 255 -0.60 -3.67 38.80
CA THR A 255 0.48 -3.11 37.96
C THR A 255 1.61 -4.10 37.73
N LEU A 256 2.00 -4.91 38.72
CA LEU A 256 3.00 -5.97 38.53
C LEU A 256 2.50 -7.06 37.58
N THR A 257 1.25 -7.50 37.70
CA THR A 257 0.66 -8.49 36.77
C THR A 257 0.42 -7.92 35.37
N ILE A 258 -0.02 -6.67 35.24
CA ILE A 258 -0.11 -6.00 33.93
C ILE A 258 1.28 -5.81 33.33
N LEU A 259 2.31 -5.46 34.11
CA LEU A 259 3.67 -5.32 33.62
C LEU A 259 4.24 -6.67 33.14
N SER A 260 3.99 -7.77 33.86
CA SER A 260 4.39 -9.10 33.40
C SER A 260 3.59 -9.54 32.16
N LEU A 261 2.30 -9.23 32.06
CA LEU A 261 1.50 -9.47 30.86
C LEU A 261 1.99 -8.65 29.67
N VAL A 262 2.39 -7.39 29.88
CA VAL A 262 2.95 -6.51 28.84
C VAL A 262 4.35 -6.97 28.41
N LEU A 263 5.18 -7.49 29.32
CA LEU A 263 6.43 -8.17 28.93
C LEU A 263 6.14 -9.45 28.12
N MET A 264 5.21 -10.31 28.57
CA MET A 264 4.85 -11.54 27.86
C MET A 264 4.24 -11.25 26.48
N ILE A 265 3.34 -10.27 26.36
CA ILE A 265 2.80 -9.80 25.09
C ILE A 265 3.91 -9.17 24.24
N GLY A 266 4.84 -8.41 24.83
CA GLY A 266 6.02 -7.90 24.12
C GLY A 266 6.89 -9.01 23.53
N ILE A 267 7.14 -10.09 24.29
CA ILE A 267 7.88 -11.27 23.84
C ILE A 267 7.11 -12.03 22.74
N ILE A 268 5.80 -12.20 22.89
CA ILE A 268 4.94 -12.89 21.89
C ILE A 268 4.84 -12.08 20.59
N VAL A 269 4.69 -10.75 20.67
CA VAL A 269 4.68 -9.86 19.49
C VAL A 269 6.06 -9.79 18.83
N SER A 270 7.15 -9.84 19.61
CA SER A 270 8.51 -9.99 19.07
C SER A 270 8.74 -11.35 18.39
N GLY A 271 7.91 -12.35 18.69
CA GLY A 271 7.94 -13.68 18.07
C GLY A 271 7.35 -13.72 16.65
N VAL A 272 6.66 -12.66 16.21
CA VAL A 272 6.09 -12.55 14.85
C VAL A 272 6.55 -11.25 14.19
N GLU A 273 7.88 -11.07 14.09
CA GLU A 273 8.41 -10.26 12.99
C GLU A 273 8.04 -10.92 11.66
N ALA A 274 6.99 -10.41 11.02
CA ALA A 274 6.76 -10.62 9.60
C ALA A 274 7.93 -9.95 8.84
N ARG A 275 9.01 -10.72 8.61
CA ARG A 275 10.26 -10.21 8.05
C ARG A 275 9.99 -9.39 6.79
N PRO A 276 10.60 -8.19 6.66
CA PRO A 276 10.41 -7.36 5.48
C PRO A 276 10.67 -8.13 4.20
N ARG A 277 9.80 -7.91 3.20
CA ARG A 277 9.81 -8.62 1.93
C ARG A 277 11.17 -8.46 1.25
N ALA A 278 11.83 -9.57 0.93
CA ALA A 278 13.14 -9.55 0.27
C ALA A 278 13.09 -8.73 -1.03
N PHE A 279 14.11 -7.92 -1.30
CA PHE A 279 14.09 -6.93 -2.37
C PHE A 279 15.30 -7.06 -3.32
N PHE A 280 15.03 -7.22 -4.60
CA PHE A 280 16.07 -7.31 -5.65
C PHE A 280 16.00 -6.11 -6.58
N VAL A 281 17.15 -5.52 -6.88
CA VAL A 281 17.26 -4.30 -7.69
C VAL A 281 18.16 -4.56 -8.88
N PHE A 282 17.70 -4.19 -10.08
CA PHE A 282 18.43 -4.31 -11.34
C PHE A 282 18.39 -2.98 -12.10
N GLY A 283 19.34 -2.77 -13.00
CA GLY A 283 19.35 -1.61 -13.90
C GLY A 283 20.58 -0.71 -13.80
N ASP A 284 20.36 0.60 -13.92
CA ASP A 284 21.37 1.63 -14.10
C ASP A 284 21.63 2.52 -12.86
N SER A 285 22.30 3.66 -13.07
CA SER A 285 22.74 4.61 -12.04
C SER A 285 21.61 5.22 -11.21
N LEU A 286 20.37 5.23 -11.71
CA LEU A 286 19.20 5.70 -10.97
C LEU A 286 18.92 4.85 -9.72
N VAL A 287 19.45 3.63 -9.66
CA VAL A 287 19.22 2.69 -8.55
C VAL A 287 20.47 1.96 -8.03
N ASP A 288 21.65 2.13 -8.63
CA ASP A 288 22.91 1.60 -8.09
C ASP A 288 23.13 2.07 -6.63
N SER A 289 23.43 1.12 -5.73
CA SER A 289 23.75 1.37 -4.32
C SER A 289 25.24 1.19 -3.97
N GLY A 290 26.09 0.99 -4.99
CA GLY A 290 27.55 0.99 -4.89
C GLY A 290 28.29 -0.15 -5.59
N ASN A 291 27.71 -0.82 -6.60
CA ASN A 291 28.41 -1.89 -7.32
C ASN A 291 29.59 -1.34 -8.13
N ASN A 292 29.45 -0.18 -8.76
CA ASN A 292 30.51 0.42 -9.57
C ASN A 292 31.77 0.80 -8.75
N ASN A 293 31.64 0.93 -7.42
CA ASN A 293 32.75 1.18 -6.50
C ASN A 293 33.81 0.04 -6.57
N TYR A 294 33.41 -1.16 -6.99
CA TYR A 294 34.25 -2.36 -7.10
C TYR A 294 34.81 -2.61 -8.52
N LEU A 295 34.57 -1.70 -9.48
CA LEU A 295 34.93 -1.86 -10.90
C LEU A 295 35.95 -0.81 -11.36
N ALA A 296 36.89 -1.16 -12.24
CA ALA A 296 37.73 -0.17 -12.92
C ALA A 296 36.91 0.62 -13.96
N THR A 297 36.18 1.64 -13.50
CA THR A 297 35.14 2.36 -14.25
C THR A 297 35.17 3.86 -13.96
N THR A 298 34.76 4.67 -14.94
CA THR A 298 34.56 6.13 -14.79
C THR A 298 33.16 6.49 -14.30
N ALA A 299 32.20 5.56 -14.37
CA ALA A 299 30.84 5.76 -13.87
C ALA A 299 30.77 5.47 -12.35
N ARG A 300 31.20 6.42 -11.51
CA ARG A 300 31.21 6.30 -10.04
C ARG A 300 30.53 7.48 -9.33
N ALA A 301 30.03 7.22 -8.12
CA ALA A 301 29.46 8.20 -7.19
C ALA A 301 29.92 7.94 -5.74
N ASP A 302 31.18 7.52 -5.59
CA ASP A 302 31.85 7.18 -4.33
C ASP A 302 32.79 8.28 -3.80
N ALA A 303 32.78 9.46 -4.44
CA ALA A 303 33.50 10.67 -4.01
C ALA A 303 32.53 11.79 -3.60
N PRO A 304 32.93 12.71 -2.69
CA PRO A 304 32.13 13.88 -2.35
C PRO A 304 31.90 14.82 -3.56
N PRO A 305 30.75 15.53 -3.63
CA PRO A 305 29.73 15.66 -2.59
C PRO A 305 28.57 14.64 -2.68
N TYR A 306 28.67 13.54 -3.44
CA TYR A 306 27.65 12.49 -3.41
C TYR A 306 27.45 11.97 -1.97
N GLY A 307 26.21 11.60 -1.60
CA GLY A 307 25.89 11.10 -0.26
C GLY A 307 26.01 12.13 0.90
N ILE A 308 26.16 13.43 0.62
CA ILE A 308 26.23 14.51 1.63
C ILE A 308 25.03 14.54 2.61
N ASP A 309 23.86 14.05 2.22
CA ASP A 309 22.66 13.92 3.07
C ASP A 309 22.35 12.47 3.49
N TYR A 310 23.19 11.49 3.11
CA TYR A 310 22.98 10.06 3.39
C TYR A 310 23.15 9.74 4.88
N LYS A 311 22.06 9.90 5.65
CA LYS A 311 22.05 9.73 7.10
C LYS A 311 22.17 8.26 7.52
N PRO A 312 22.93 7.92 8.58
CA PRO A 312 23.62 8.84 9.49
C PRO A 312 25.06 9.20 9.07
N SER A 313 25.60 8.60 7.99
CA SER A 313 27.05 8.67 7.72
C SER A 313 27.51 9.96 7.05
N HIS A 314 26.65 10.61 6.25
CA HIS A 314 27.00 11.76 5.40
C HIS A 314 28.20 11.50 4.48
N ARG A 315 28.34 10.25 4.02
CA ARG A 315 29.44 9.78 3.14
C ARG A 315 28.90 9.37 1.77
N PRO A 316 29.69 9.54 0.69
CA PRO A 316 29.38 8.93 -0.60
C PRO A 316 29.35 7.41 -0.47
N THR A 317 28.42 6.77 -1.18
CA THR A 317 28.22 5.31 -1.14
C THR A 317 28.21 4.66 -2.53
N GLY A 318 28.34 5.43 -3.62
CA GLY A 318 28.10 4.95 -4.98
C GLY A 318 26.66 5.20 -5.49
N ARG A 319 25.81 5.83 -4.67
CA ARG A 319 24.48 6.33 -5.08
C ARG A 319 24.62 7.65 -5.82
N PHE A 320 24.03 7.75 -7.02
CA PHE A 320 24.03 8.96 -7.83
C PHE A 320 22.97 9.96 -7.35
N SER A 321 23.12 10.44 -6.11
CA SER A 321 22.21 11.35 -5.40
C SER A 321 22.95 12.11 -4.29
N ASN A 322 22.35 13.18 -3.78
CA ASN A 322 22.80 13.78 -2.51
C ASN A 322 22.63 12.82 -1.31
N GLY A 323 21.78 11.80 -1.42
CA GLY A 323 21.64 10.77 -0.39
C GLY A 323 20.93 9.52 -0.89
N TYR A 324 19.75 9.24 -0.35
CA TYR A 324 18.95 8.07 -0.69
C TYR A 324 18.42 8.10 -2.15
N ASN A 325 18.38 6.93 -2.78
CA ASN A 325 17.81 6.69 -4.10
C ASN A 325 16.45 5.95 -4.02
N ILE A 326 15.83 5.65 -5.18
CA ILE A 326 14.51 5.01 -5.25
C ILE A 326 14.45 3.69 -4.44
N PRO A 327 15.36 2.71 -4.62
CA PRO A 327 15.44 1.50 -3.79
C PRO A 327 15.48 1.75 -2.29
N ASP A 328 16.29 2.69 -1.81
CA ASP A 328 16.41 2.93 -0.37
C ASP A 328 15.09 3.41 0.22
N LEU A 329 14.43 4.33 -0.48
CA LEU A 329 13.16 4.92 -0.08
C LEU A 329 12.01 3.91 -0.19
N ILE A 330 12.05 2.99 -1.16
CA ILE A 330 11.14 1.83 -1.21
C ILE A 330 11.41 0.91 -0.01
N SER A 331 12.68 0.61 0.29
CA SER A 331 13.07 -0.25 1.43
C SER A 331 12.51 0.32 2.74
N GLN A 332 12.72 1.62 3.00
CA GLN A 332 12.16 2.35 4.14
C GLN A 332 10.61 2.26 4.18
N ARG A 333 9.94 2.37 3.04
CA ARG A 333 8.46 2.31 2.93
C ARG A 333 7.88 0.90 3.07
N ILE A 334 8.69 -0.16 2.93
CA ILE A 334 8.30 -1.56 3.22
C ILE A 334 8.87 -2.10 4.55
N GLY A 335 9.51 -1.25 5.36
CA GLY A 335 10.11 -1.63 6.64
C GLY A 335 11.43 -2.40 6.54
N ALA A 336 12.05 -2.46 5.36
CA ALA A 336 13.33 -3.11 5.11
C ALA A 336 14.51 -2.14 5.28
N GLU A 337 15.68 -2.68 5.64
CA GLU A 337 16.95 -1.97 5.46
C GLU A 337 17.30 -1.87 3.96
N SER A 338 18.12 -0.88 3.58
CA SER A 338 18.54 -0.69 2.19
C SER A 338 19.37 -1.86 1.66
N THR A 339 19.12 -2.26 0.42
CA THR A 339 19.81 -3.39 -0.21
C THR A 339 21.28 -3.08 -0.52
N LEU A 340 22.18 -3.93 -0.02
CA LEU A 340 23.61 -3.85 -0.31
C LEU A 340 23.89 -4.15 -1.80
N PRO A 341 24.90 -3.50 -2.41
CA PRO A 341 25.38 -3.89 -3.73
C PRO A 341 25.93 -5.33 -3.70
N TYR A 342 25.65 -6.11 -4.74
CA TYR A 342 25.97 -7.53 -4.83
C TYR A 342 27.46 -7.84 -4.62
N LEU A 343 28.33 -6.94 -5.09
CA LEU A 343 29.79 -7.03 -4.94
C LEU A 343 30.31 -6.64 -3.55
N SER A 344 29.44 -6.22 -2.62
CA SER A 344 29.86 -5.89 -1.25
C SER A 344 30.30 -7.14 -0.46
N PRO A 345 31.47 -7.10 0.21
CA PRO A 345 31.87 -8.16 1.14
C PRO A 345 30.97 -8.24 2.40
N GLU A 346 30.12 -7.23 2.63
CA GLU A 346 29.13 -7.23 3.71
C GLU A 346 27.86 -8.02 3.36
N LEU A 347 27.63 -8.36 2.09
CA LEU A 347 26.48 -9.16 1.64
C LEU A 347 26.67 -10.66 1.96
N ARG A 348 26.59 -10.99 3.25
CA ARG A 348 26.84 -12.33 3.80
C ARG A 348 25.91 -12.65 4.97
N GLY A 349 25.72 -13.95 5.24
CA GLY A 349 24.80 -14.42 6.28
C GLY A 349 23.40 -13.83 6.10
N ASN A 350 22.78 -13.39 7.19
CA ASN A 350 21.40 -12.87 7.20
C ASN A 350 21.15 -11.67 6.25
N LYS A 351 22.18 -10.96 5.77
CA LYS A 351 22.02 -9.92 4.73
C LYS A 351 21.51 -10.52 3.40
N LEU A 352 21.81 -11.79 3.13
CA LEU A 352 21.23 -12.57 2.01
C LEU A 352 19.74 -12.90 2.18
N LEU A 353 19.09 -12.45 3.27
CA LEU A 353 17.64 -12.61 3.47
C LEU A 353 16.86 -11.32 3.22
N VAL A 354 17.54 -10.16 3.24
CA VAL A 354 16.96 -8.85 2.91
C VAL A 354 16.88 -8.65 1.40
N GLY A 355 17.87 -9.15 0.65
CA GLY A 355 17.93 -8.98 -0.79
C GLY A 355 19.32 -8.58 -1.28
N ALA A 356 19.38 -7.98 -2.46
CA ALA A 356 20.62 -7.47 -3.06
C ALA A 356 20.34 -6.49 -4.20
N ASN A 357 21.29 -5.59 -4.43
CA ASN A 357 21.28 -4.69 -5.57
C ASN A 357 22.32 -5.12 -6.61
N PHE A 358 21.88 -5.39 -7.82
CA PHE A 358 22.69 -5.84 -8.97
C PHE A 358 22.92 -4.73 -10.00
N ALA A 359 22.30 -3.57 -9.83
CA ALA A 359 22.38 -2.45 -10.76
C ALA A 359 23.80 -1.88 -10.88
N SER A 360 24.10 -1.21 -12.00
CA SER A 360 25.44 -0.70 -12.32
C SER A 360 25.34 0.53 -13.21
N ALA A 361 25.99 1.62 -12.81
CA ALA A 361 25.92 2.88 -13.53
C ALA A 361 26.45 2.81 -14.97
N GLY A 362 25.78 3.53 -15.87
CA GLY A 362 26.14 3.68 -17.29
C GLY A 362 25.56 2.63 -18.25
N ILE A 363 24.96 1.53 -17.75
CA ILE A 363 24.44 0.44 -18.59
C ILE A 363 23.07 0.75 -19.20
N GLY A 364 22.77 0.07 -20.31
CA GLY A 364 21.45 0.06 -20.95
C GLY A 364 20.85 -1.35 -21.06
N ILE A 365 19.70 -1.41 -21.72
CA ILE A 365 19.03 -2.65 -22.15
C ILE A 365 19.97 -3.44 -23.07
N LEU A 366 20.70 -2.72 -23.94
CA LEU A 366 21.59 -3.31 -24.92
C LEU A 366 23.00 -3.50 -24.37
N ASN A 367 23.64 -4.59 -24.81
CA ASN A 367 24.96 -5.00 -24.33
C ASN A 367 26.12 -4.10 -24.84
N ASP A 368 25.87 -3.28 -25.87
CA ASP A 368 26.78 -2.26 -26.39
C ASP A 368 26.61 -0.87 -25.73
N THR A 369 25.53 -0.64 -24.97
CA THR A 369 25.35 0.62 -24.23
C THR A 369 26.31 0.69 -23.04
N GLY A 370 27.02 1.82 -22.89
CA GLY A 370 27.91 2.09 -21.75
C GLY A 370 29.38 1.71 -21.94
N ILE A 371 29.82 1.38 -23.16
CA ILE A 371 31.23 1.05 -23.46
C ILE A 371 32.20 2.19 -23.07
N GLN A 372 31.77 3.45 -23.18
CA GLN A 372 32.54 4.64 -22.79
C GLN A 372 32.93 4.69 -21.30
N PHE A 373 32.30 3.88 -20.44
CA PHE A 373 32.61 3.81 -19.01
C PHE A 373 33.64 2.71 -18.67
N VAL A 374 34.25 2.08 -19.68
CA VAL A 374 35.27 1.01 -19.59
C VAL A 374 34.70 -0.31 -19.03
N ASN A 375 34.33 -0.35 -17.75
CA ASN A 375 33.84 -1.55 -17.08
C ASN A 375 32.50 -1.29 -16.39
N VAL A 376 31.50 -2.13 -16.68
CA VAL A 376 30.10 -1.97 -16.23
C VAL A 376 29.39 -3.33 -16.19
N ILE A 377 28.49 -3.55 -15.22
CA ILE A 377 27.72 -4.80 -15.08
C ILE A 377 26.47 -4.73 -15.96
N ARG A 378 26.64 -5.12 -17.23
CA ARG A 378 25.56 -5.17 -18.23
C ARG A 378 24.42 -6.09 -17.78
N MET A 379 23.19 -5.82 -18.24
CA MET A 379 21.97 -6.49 -17.76
C MET A 379 22.05 -8.03 -17.66
N TYR A 380 22.63 -8.72 -18.66
CA TYR A 380 22.79 -10.18 -18.58
C TYR A 380 23.71 -10.63 -17.44
N ARG A 381 24.80 -9.91 -17.15
CA ARG A 381 25.67 -10.21 -16.01
C ARG A 381 25.00 -9.91 -14.66
N GLN A 382 24.07 -8.95 -14.61
CA GLN A 382 23.23 -8.74 -13.41
C GLN A 382 22.32 -9.95 -13.15
N LEU A 383 21.76 -10.57 -14.19
CA LEU A 383 20.96 -11.81 -14.07
C LEU A 383 21.82 -13.01 -13.66
N GLU A 384 23.04 -13.12 -14.18
CA GLU A 384 24.01 -14.15 -13.75
C GLU A 384 24.39 -13.98 -12.26
N TYR A 385 24.67 -12.75 -11.82
CA TYR A 385 24.88 -12.44 -10.40
C TYR A 385 23.64 -12.74 -9.53
N PHE A 386 22.43 -12.59 -10.06
CA PHE A 386 21.24 -13.05 -9.35
C PHE A 386 21.17 -14.58 -9.25
N GLN A 387 21.60 -15.32 -10.27
CA GLN A 387 21.68 -16.78 -10.18
C GLN A 387 22.77 -17.25 -9.19
N GLU A 388 23.92 -16.59 -9.16
CA GLU A 388 24.95 -16.78 -8.13
C GLU A 388 24.42 -16.46 -6.72
N TYR A 389 23.66 -15.37 -6.57
CA TYR A 389 22.97 -15.01 -5.32
C TYR A 389 21.99 -16.09 -4.87
N GLN A 390 21.18 -16.63 -5.80
CA GLN A 390 20.24 -17.71 -5.50
C GLN A 390 20.95 -18.96 -4.95
N ASN A 391 22.13 -19.29 -5.47
CA ASN A 391 22.96 -20.36 -4.95
C ASN A 391 23.49 -20.03 -3.54
N ARG A 392 24.00 -18.80 -3.32
CA ARG A 392 24.49 -18.30 -2.02
C ARG A 392 23.41 -18.34 -0.93
N VAL A 393 22.17 -17.93 -1.22
CA VAL A 393 21.07 -18.00 -0.24
C VAL A 393 20.51 -19.42 -0.10
N SER A 394 20.50 -20.24 -1.15
CA SER A 394 20.12 -21.67 -1.06
C SER A 394 21.06 -22.45 -0.13
N ALA A 395 22.35 -22.12 -0.12
CA ALA A 395 23.32 -22.69 0.82
C ALA A 395 23.12 -22.22 2.28
N LEU A 396 22.43 -21.09 2.50
CA LEU A 396 22.18 -20.53 3.83
C LEU A 396 20.88 -21.03 4.47
N ILE A 397 19.80 -21.15 3.70
CA ILE A 397 18.45 -21.49 4.22
C ILE A 397 17.81 -22.74 3.59
N GLY A 398 18.49 -23.41 2.66
CA GLY A 398 17.94 -24.52 1.89
C GLY A 398 17.22 -24.07 0.62
N ALA A 399 17.27 -24.91 -0.42
CA ALA A 399 16.77 -24.58 -1.75
C ALA A 399 15.25 -24.30 -1.81
N SER A 400 14.46 -24.95 -0.95
CA SER A 400 13.00 -24.72 -0.89
C SER A 400 12.68 -23.33 -0.33
N GLN A 401 13.31 -22.97 0.78
CA GLN A 401 13.16 -21.67 1.44
C GLN A 401 13.71 -20.55 0.56
N ALA A 402 14.85 -20.75 -0.11
CA ALA A 402 15.40 -19.81 -1.08
C ALA A 402 14.46 -19.60 -2.28
N LYS A 403 13.88 -20.68 -2.83
CA LYS A 403 12.86 -20.59 -3.88
C LYS A 403 11.61 -19.86 -3.40
N SER A 404 11.18 -20.05 -2.15
CA SER A 404 10.08 -19.28 -1.57
C SER A 404 10.42 -17.79 -1.47
N LEU A 405 11.58 -17.47 -0.89
CA LEU A 405 12.09 -16.10 -0.74
C LEU A 405 12.15 -15.36 -2.09
N VAL A 406 12.63 -16.02 -3.16
CA VAL A 406 12.67 -15.44 -4.51
C VAL A 406 11.27 -15.23 -5.09
N ASN A 407 10.37 -16.22 -5.01
CA ASN A 407 9.01 -16.06 -5.52
C ASN A 407 8.19 -15.03 -4.73
N GLN A 408 8.50 -14.84 -3.44
CA GLN A 408 7.90 -13.85 -2.55
C GLN A 408 8.67 -12.53 -2.51
N ALA A 409 9.74 -12.36 -3.28
CA ALA A 409 10.49 -11.10 -3.31
C ALA A 409 9.73 -9.98 -4.03
N LEU A 410 10.09 -8.73 -3.73
CA LEU A 410 9.88 -7.60 -4.61
C LEU A 410 11.09 -7.48 -5.55
N VAL A 411 10.86 -7.11 -6.80
CA VAL A 411 11.92 -6.78 -7.75
C VAL A 411 11.68 -5.38 -8.30
N LEU A 412 12.73 -4.59 -8.47
CA LEU A 412 12.73 -3.32 -9.18
C LEU A 412 13.74 -3.39 -10.34
N ILE A 413 13.35 -2.88 -11.50
CA ILE A 413 14.23 -2.70 -12.65
C ILE A 413 14.03 -1.32 -13.30
N THR A 414 15.11 -0.55 -13.44
CA THR A 414 15.17 0.68 -14.25
C THR A 414 16.31 0.62 -15.23
N VAL A 415 15.98 0.58 -16.53
CA VAL A 415 16.98 0.62 -17.59
C VAL A 415 16.32 1.09 -18.88
N GLY A 416 17.06 1.78 -19.73
CA GLY A 416 16.61 2.26 -21.04
C GLY A 416 17.03 3.70 -21.37
N GLY A 417 17.28 4.54 -20.35
CA GLY A 417 17.68 5.94 -20.58
C GLY A 417 19.04 6.06 -21.25
N ASN A 418 19.99 5.22 -20.83
CA ASN A 418 21.33 5.16 -21.41
C ASN A 418 21.34 4.67 -22.86
N ASP A 419 20.38 3.84 -23.29
CA ASP A 419 20.31 3.39 -24.69
C ASP A 419 19.96 4.53 -25.66
N PHE A 420 19.39 5.63 -25.15
CA PHE A 420 19.19 6.86 -25.90
C PHE A 420 20.32 7.86 -25.69
N VAL A 421 20.60 8.25 -24.43
CA VAL A 421 21.60 9.29 -24.10
C VAL A 421 23.03 8.82 -24.37
N ASN A 422 23.36 7.61 -23.90
CA ASN A 422 24.70 7.03 -23.85
C ASN A 422 24.97 5.99 -24.95
N ASN A 423 24.10 5.90 -25.97
CA ASN A 423 24.29 5.09 -27.18
C ASN A 423 23.75 5.84 -28.42
N TYR A 424 22.43 5.88 -28.64
CA TYR A 424 21.85 6.43 -29.87
C TYR A 424 22.19 7.91 -30.15
N TYR A 425 22.15 8.78 -29.14
CA TYR A 425 22.42 10.23 -29.28
C TYR A 425 23.78 10.67 -28.73
N LEU A 426 24.64 9.75 -28.31
CA LEU A 426 25.92 10.04 -27.64
C LEU A 426 26.83 10.95 -28.48
N VAL A 427 26.87 10.72 -29.79
CA VAL A 427 27.55 11.58 -30.78
C VAL A 427 26.63 11.82 -31.98
N PRO A 428 26.81 12.92 -32.74
CA PRO A 428 26.16 13.09 -34.04
C PRO A 428 26.46 11.90 -34.96
N ASN A 429 25.45 11.38 -35.63
CA ASN A 429 25.56 10.22 -36.52
C ASN A 429 26.21 8.99 -35.86
N SER A 430 25.87 8.70 -34.59
CA SER A 430 26.29 7.47 -33.91
C SER A 430 25.97 6.22 -34.76
N ALA A 431 26.81 5.18 -34.66
CA ALA A 431 26.61 3.94 -35.41
C ALA A 431 25.19 3.35 -35.22
N ARG A 432 24.60 3.51 -34.02
CA ARG A 432 23.24 3.05 -33.74
C ARG A 432 22.16 3.90 -34.41
N SER A 433 22.34 5.22 -34.47
CA SER A 433 21.43 6.13 -35.20
C SER A 433 21.52 5.99 -36.73
N GLN A 434 22.68 5.57 -37.25
CA GLN A 434 22.85 5.20 -38.65
C GLN A 434 22.22 3.84 -38.98
N GLN A 435 22.29 2.87 -38.05
CA GLN A 435 21.72 1.54 -38.24
C GLN A 435 20.19 1.52 -38.21
N TYR A 436 19.55 2.34 -37.37
CA TYR A 436 18.10 2.33 -37.17
C TYR A 436 17.50 3.73 -37.05
N PRO A 437 16.48 4.08 -37.85
CA PRO A 437 15.60 5.20 -37.54
C PRO A 437 14.92 5.01 -36.18
N LEU A 438 14.74 6.09 -35.41
CA LEU A 438 14.23 6.06 -34.03
C LEU A 438 13.00 5.14 -33.80
N PRO A 439 11.94 5.11 -34.63
CA PRO A 439 10.78 4.22 -34.43
C PRO A 439 11.07 2.73 -34.73
N GLN A 440 12.18 2.41 -35.37
CA GLN A 440 12.69 1.03 -35.49
C GLN A 440 13.56 0.69 -34.29
N TYR A 441 14.44 1.61 -33.87
CA TYR A 441 15.30 1.44 -32.70
C TYR A 441 14.50 1.22 -31.40
N VAL A 442 13.44 1.99 -31.18
CA VAL A 442 12.56 1.81 -30.01
C VAL A 442 11.92 0.42 -30.01
N ARG A 443 11.46 -0.09 -31.16
CA ARG A 443 10.90 -1.45 -31.25
C ARG A 443 11.95 -2.53 -30.99
N PHE A 444 13.17 -2.33 -31.45
CA PHE A 444 14.31 -3.21 -31.12
C PHE A 444 14.58 -3.21 -29.60
N LEU A 445 14.70 -2.05 -28.95
CA LEU A 445 14.87 -1.93 -27.50
C LEU A 445 13.76 -2.65 -26.71
N ILE A 446 12.50 -2.46 -27.09
CA ILE A 446 11.37 -3.14 -26.44
C ILE A 446 11.46 -4.66 -26.60
N SER A 447 11.91 -5.16 -27.76
CA SER A 447 12.10 -6.60 -27.99
C SER A 447 13.26 -7.21 -27.18
N GLU A 448 14.36 -6.48 -26.96
CA GLU A 448 15.44 -6.94 -26.08
C GLU A 448 15.05 -6.86 -24.60
N TYR A 449 14.36 -5.79 -24.18
CA TYR A 449 13.85 -5.65 -22.82
C TYR A 449 12.85 -6.76 -22.49
N GLN A 450 11.98 -7.14 -23.43
CA GLN A 450 11.07 -8.27 -23.27
C GLN A 450 11.82 -9.59 -22.98
N LYS A 451 12.99 -9.82 -23.58
CA LYS A 451 13.84 -11.00 -23.30
C LYS A 451 14.43 -10.96 -21.89
N LEU A 452 14.87 -9.78 -21.43
CA LEU A 452 15.39 -9.59 -20.05
C LEU A 452 14.29 -9.86 -19.01
N LEU A 453 13.08 -9.33 -19.24
CA LEU A 453 11.94 -9.54 -18.34
C LEU A 453 11.44 -10.99 -18.36
N GLN A 454 11.42 -11.64 -19.53
CA GLN A 454 11.15 -13.08 -19.64
C GLN A 454 12.15 -13.88 -18.78
N ARG A 455 13.47 -13.62 -18.91
CA ARG A 455 14.47 -14.28 -18.06
C ARG A 455 14.28 -14.03 -16.58
N LEU A 456 13.93 -12.81 -16.15
CA LEU A 456 13.61 -12.51 -14.74
C LEU A 456 12.43 -13.35 -14.22
N TYR A 457 11.39 -13.54 -15.04
CA TYR A 457 10.28 -14.45 -14.71
C TYR A 457 10.77 -15.90 -14.61
N ASP A 458 11.59 -16.35 -15.55
CA ASP A 458 12.08 -17.73 -15.62
C ASP A 458 12.92 -18.10 -14.39
N VAL A 459 13.80 -17.18 -13.92
CA VAL A 459 14.58 -17.35 -12.68
C VAL A 459 13.80 -17.02 -11.39
N GLY A 460 12.48 -16.83 -11.46
CA GLY A 460 11.60 -16.87 -10.29
C GLY A 460 10.91 -15.57 -9.88
N ALA A 461 11.10 -14.44 -10.55
CA ALA A 461 10.49 -13.18 -10.13
C ALA A 461 8.96 -13.17 -10.31
N ARG A 462 8.20 -12.70 -9.30
CA ARG A 462 6.71 -12.69 -9.32
C ARG A 462 6.05 -11.33 -9.02
N ARG A 463 6.78 -10.35 -8.50
CA ARG A 463 6.38 -8.94 -8.42
C ARG A 463 7.55 -8.08 -8.90
N VAL A 464 7.44 -7.49 -10.08
CA VAL A 464 8.50 -6.75 -10.76
C VAL A 464 7.99 -5.34 -11.08
N LEU A 465 8.51 -4.35 -10.37
CA LEU A 465 8.32 -2.94 -10.71
C LEU A 465 9.26 -2.62 -11.87
N VAL A 466 8.70 -2.24 -13.02
CA VAL A 466 9.45 -1.89 -14.23
C VAL A 466 9.24 -0.41 -14.49
N THR A 467 10.31 0.39 -14.43
CA THR A 467 10.18 1.83 -14.69
C THR A 467 10.30 2.15 -16.18
N GLY A 468 9.59 3.20 -16.62
CA GLY A 468 9.91 3.88 -17.87
C GLY A 468 11.15 4.77 -17.77
N THR A 469 11.49 5.44 -18.86
CA THR A 469 12.48 6.53 -18.86
C THR A 469 11.84 7.83 -18.34
N GLY A 470 12.63 8.62 -17.60
CA GLY A 470 12.31 10.03 -17.33
C GLY A 470 12.28 10.91 -18.61
N PRO A 471 12.03 12.22 -18.48
CA PRO A 471 12.09 13.16 -19.60
C PRO A 471 13.55 13.43 -19.99
N LEU A 472 14.10 12.52 -20.81
CA LEU A 472 15.50 12.47 -21.22
C LEU A 472 16.03 13.81 -21.75
N GLY A 473 15.23 14.54 -22.53
CA GLY A 473 15.64 15.83 -23.10
C GLY A 473 15.57 17.00 -22.12
N CYS A 474 14.99 16.83 -20.93
CA CYS A 474 14.85 17.88 -19.92
C CYS A 474 15.90 17.81 -18.80
N VAL A 475 16.78 16.80 -18.78
CA VAL A 475 17.85 16.72 -17.77
C VAL A 475 18.89 17.84 -17.97
N PRO A 476 19.54 18.35 -16.92
CA PRO A 476 20.43 19.51 -17.02
C PRO A 476 21.54 19.38 -18.08
N SER A 477 22.10 18.18 -18.28
CA SER A 477 23.09 17.92 -19.33
C SER A 477 22.56 18.16 -20.74
N GLU A 478 21.34 17.73 -21.02
CA GLU A 478 20.73 17.84 -22.34
C GLU A 478 20.18 19.25 -22.59
N LEU A 479 19.80 19.97 -21.52
CA LEU A 479 19.57 21.41 -21.58
C LEU A 479 20.86 22.19 -21.88
N ALA A 480 22.00 21.78 -21.33
CA ALA A 480 23.30 22.42 -21.56
C ALA A 480 23.90 22.14 -22.95
N GLN A 481 23.71 20.92 -23.48
CA GLN A 481 24.32 20.48 -24.74
C GLN A 481 23.41 20.68 -25.97
N ARG A 482 22.07 20.61 -25.81
CA ARG A 482 21.11 20.62 -26.93
C ARG A 482 19.91 21.56 -26.72
N GLY A 483 19.71 22.08 -25.51
CA GLY A 483 18.56 22.90 -25.15
C GLY A 483 18.62 24.29 -25.80
N ARG A 484 17.58 24.64 -26.58
CA ARG A 484 17.42 26.00 -27.12
C ARG A 484 16.75 26.88 -26.07
N ASN A 485 17.43 27.91 -25.59
CA ASN A 485 16.92 28.84 -24.56
C ASN A 485 16.33 28.13 -23.31
N GLY A 486 16.94 27.01 -22.89
CA GLY A 486 16.45 26.20 -21.77
C GLY A 486 15.14 25.45 -22.01
N GLN A 487 14.78 25.20 -23.27
CA GLN A 487 13.77 24.21 -23.66
C GLN A 487 14.39 22.81 -23.72
N CYS A 488 13.59 21.77 -23.46
CA CYS A 488 14.06 20.39 -23.51
C CYS A 488 14.42 19.94 -24.94
N ALA A 489 15.44 19.09 -25.08
CA ALA A 489 15.90 18.54 -26.35
C ALA A 489 14.81 17.66 -27.01
N THR A 490 14.27 18.13 -28.15
CA THR A 490 13.05 17.58 -28.78
C THR A 490 13.17 16.09 -29.14
N GLU A 491 14.27 15.67 -29.75
CA GLU A 491 14.44 14.27 -30.20
C GLU A 491 14.63 13.26 -29.05
N LEU A 492 15.14 13.71 -27.90
CA LEU A 492 15.23 12.89 -26.68
C LEU A 492 13.87 12.80 -25.97
N GLN A 493 13.09 13.89 -25.94
CA GLN A 493 11.68 13.82 -25.50
C GLN A 493 10.83 12.93 -26.41
N ARG A 494 11.05 13.00 -27.74
CA ARG A 494 10.42 12.12 -28.73
C ARG A 494 10.80 10.65 -28.52
N ALA A 495 12.05 10.35 -28.17
CA ALA A 495 12.49 9.00 -27.84
C ALA A 495 11.74 8.44 -26.62
N ALA A 496 11.68 9.19 -25.51
CA ALA A 496 10.94 8.80 -24.32
C ALA A 496 9.43 8.64 -24.59
N ALA A 497 8.83 9.54 -25.39
CA ALA A 497 7.42 9.49 -25.78
C ALA A 497 7.07 8.30 -26.68
N LEU A 498 8.02 7.80 -27.49
CA LEU A 498 7.85 6.56 -28.26
C LEU A 498 8.08 5.31 -27.39
N PHE A 499 9.05 5.35 -26.48
CA PHE A 499 9.46 4.19 -25.68
C PHE A 499 8.47 3.82 -24.57
N ASN A 500 8.10 4.79 -23.71
CA ASN A 500 7.29 4.50 -22.52
C ASN A 500 5.93 3.83 -22.82
N PRO A 501 5.13 4.25 -23.82
CA PRO A 501 3.86 3.58 -24.14
C PRO A 501 4.05 2.16 -24.68
N GLN A 502 5.10 1.91 -25.46
CA GLN A 502 5.41 0.57 -25.98
C GLN A 502 5.94 -0.35 -24.88
N LEU A 503 6.65 0.19 -23.89
CA LEU A 503 7.01 -0.54 -22.66
C LEU A 503 5.75 -0.98 -21.92
N GLU A 504 4.85 -0.05 -21.55
CA GLU A 504 3.59 -0.40 -20.87
C GLU A 504 2.77 -1.45 -21.65
N GLN A 505 2.66 -1.29 -22.98
CA GLN A 505 1.96 -2.24 -23.84
C GLN A 505 2.61 -3.64 -23.82
N MET A 506 3.94 -3.74 -23.83
CA MET A 506 4.68 -5.00 -23.77
C MET A 506 4.55 -5.67 -22.40
N LEU A 507 4.56 -4.91 -21.29
CA LEU A 507 4.30 -5.45 -19.95
C LEU A 507 2.88 -6.02 -19.84
N LEU A 508 1.88 -5.34 -20.39
CA LEU A 508 0.51 -5.84 -20.49
C LEU A 508 0.38 -7.07 -21.40
N GLN A 509 1.28 -7.27 -22.38
CA GLN A 509 1.34 -8.50 -23.17
C GLN A 509 2.00 -9.65 -22.37
N LEU A 510 3.07 -9.38 -21.62
CA LEU A 510 3.71 -10.36 -20.74
C LEU A 510 2.76 -10.85 -19.63
N ASN A 511 2.09 -9.95 -18.89
CA ASN A 511 1.13 -10.35 -17.85
C ASN A 511 -0.01 -11.23 -18.41
N ARG A 512 -0.50 -10.90 -19.62
CA ARG A 512 -1.48 -11.74 -20.34
C ARG A 512 -0.91 -13.10 -20.74
N LYS A 513 0.32 -13.17 -21.26
CA LYS A 513 1.02 -14.42 -21.58
C LYS A 513 1.19 -15.33 -20.35
N PHE A 514 1.46 -14.75 -19.18
CA PHE A 514 1.63 -15.51 -17.93
C PHE A 514 0.33 -15.77 -17.16
N GLY A 515 -0.79 -15.13 -17.54
CA GLY A 515 -2.08 -15.23 -16.85
C GLY A 515 -2.09 -14.63 -15.44
N ARG A 516 -1.22 -13.64 -15.15
CA ARG A 516 -1.09 -13.01 -13.84
C ARG A 516 -0.27 -11.71 -13.91
N ASP A 517 -0.60 -10.77 -13.03
CA ASP A 517 0.14 -9.52 -12.87
C ASP A 517 1.48 -9.74 -12.16
N VAL A 518 2.53 -9.93 -12.97
CA VAL A 518 3.92 -10.04 -12.49
C VAL A 518 4.65 -8.72 -12.66
N PHE A 519 4.50 -8.08 -13.82
CA PHE A 519 5.14 -6.83 -14.14
C PHE A 519 4.18 -5.68 -13.90
N ILE A 520 4.63 -4.68 -13.15
CA ILE A 520 3.89 -3.48 -12.80
C ILE A 520 4.66 -2.31 -13.37
N ALA A 521 4.05 -1.57 -14.30
CA ALA A 521 4.66 -0.41 -14.90
C ALA A 521 4.64 0.76 -13.91
N ALA A 522 5.82 1.28 -13.59
CA ALA A 522 6.00 2.52 -12.86
C ALA A 522 6.30 3.64 -13.87
N ASN A 523 5.32 4.51 -14.12
CA ASN A 523 5.44 5.63 -15.04
C ASN A 523 6.20 6.80 -14.38
N THR A 524 7.48 6.54 -14.12
CA THR A 524 8.50 7.51 -13.70
C THR A 524 8.60 8.69 -14.65
N GLY A 525 8.31 8.49 -15.96
CA GLY A 525 8.21 9.55 -16.95
C GLY A 525 7.18 10.62 -16.57
N LYS A 526 5.97 10.22 -16.16
CA LYS A 526 4.96 11.14 -15.64
C LYS A 526 5.40 11.78 -14.33
N ALA A 527 5.85 10.98 -13.36
CA ALA A 527 6.27 11.50 -12.04
C ALA A 527 7.34 12.60 -12.15
N HIS A 528 8.34 12.42 -13.04
CA HIS A 528 9.32 13.46 -13.35
C HIS A 528 8.70 14.64 -14.11
N ASN A 529 7.87 14.41 -15.13
CA ASN A 529 7.26 15.49 -15.91
C ASN A 529 6.43 16.45 -15.05
N ASP A 530 5.74 15.96 -14.02
CA ASP A 530 4.93 16.80 -13.14
C ASP A 530 5.79 17.85 -12.40
N PHE A 531 6.92 17.44 -11.80
CA PHE A 531 7.84 18.40 -11.15
C PHE A 531 8.81 19.10 -12.11
N VAL A 532 9.05 18.56 -13.31
CA VAL A 532 9.82 19.25 -14.35
C VAL A 532 9.03 20.42 -14.95
N THR A 533 7.72 20.25 -15.16
CA THR A 533 6.84 21.28 -15.72
C THR A 533 6.36 22.31 -14.69
N ASN A 534 6.09 21.90 -13.44
CA ASN A 534 5.68 22.81 -12.37
C ASN A 534 6.54 22.66 -11.08
N PRO A 535 7.86 22.94 -11.12
CA PRO A 535 8.77 22.73 -9.99
C PRO A 535 8.30 23.40 -8.68
N GLN A 536 7.69 24.57 -8.78
CA GLN A 536 7.27 25.38 -7.63
C GLN A 536 6.15 24.70 -6.82
N GLN A 537 5.24 23.97 -7.47
CA GLN A 537 4.19 23.17 -6.80
C GLN A 537 4.79 22.05 -5.92
N PHE A 538 5.97 21.54 -6.28
CA PHE A 538 6.71 20.53 -5.51
C PHE A 538 7.78 21.16 -4.61
N GLY A 539 7.76 22.48 -4.43
CA GLY A 539 8.70 23.23 -3.60
C GLY A 539 10.13 23.24 -4.12
N PHE A 540 10.34 23.05 -5.43
CA PHE A 540 11.62 23.27 -6.08
C PHE A 540 11.67 24.70 -6.65
N ILE A 541 12.81 25.38 -6.50
CA ILE A 541 13.02 26.69 -7.14
C ILE A 541 13.32 26.55 -8.64
N THR A 542 13.83 25.38 -9.05
CA THR A 542 14.12 25.05 -10.46
C THR A 542 14.08 23.55 -10.71
N SER A 543 13.60 23.19 -11.91
CA SER A 543 13.74 21.86 -12.51
C SER A 543 14.81 21.79 -13.59
N LYS A 544 15.47 22.92 -13.92
CA LYS A 544 16.37 23.03 -15.08
C LYS A 544 17.85 23.03 -14.73
N VAL A 545 18.21 23.44 -13.51
CA VAL A 545 19.60 23.55 -13.04
C VAL A 545 19.86 22.44 -12.04
N ALA A 546 20.99 21.73 -12.17
CA ALA A 546 21.43 20.75 -11.18
C ALA A 546 21.95 21.44 -9.91
N CYS A 547 21.76 20.82 -8.74
CA CYS A 547 22.36 21.33 -7.51
C CYS A 547 23.89 21.27 -7.55
N CYS A 548 24.46 20.20 -8.11
CA CYS A 548 25.89 19.95 -8.23
C CYS A 548 26.31 19.87 -9.71
N GLY A 549 27.37 20.57 -10.09
CA GLY A 549 27.98 20.45 -11.42
C GLY A 549 28.67 21.73 -11.90
N GLN A 550 28.92 21.85 -13.19
CA GLN A 550 29.50 23.06 -13.78
C GLN A 550 28.93 23.39 -15.17
N GLY A 551 29.24 24.59 -15.67
CA GLY A 551 28.77 25.09 -16.96
C GLY A 551 27.28 25.48 -16.97
N PRO A 552 26.69 25.69 -18.16
CA PRO A 552 25.26 25.97 -18.30
C PRO A 552 24.43 24.92 -17.56
N TYR A 553 23.41 25.36 -16.81
CA TYR A 553 22.52 24.51 -16.02
C TYR A 553 23.20 23.60 -14.98
N ASN A 554 24.49 23.81 -14.67
CA ASN A 554 25.34 22.81 -13.97
C ASN A 554 25.34 21.43 -14.65
N GLY A 555 25.07 21.37 -15.96
CA GLY A 555 24.85 20.14 -16.73
C GLY A 555 26.11 19.50 -17.34
N LEU A 556 27.29 20.10 -17.16
CA LEU A 556 28.52 19.62 -17.81
C LEU A 556 29.43 18.87 -16.83
N GLY A 557 29.92 17.70 -17.26
CA GLY A 557 30.85 16.85 -16.50
C GLY A 557 30.22 16.10 -15.32
N LEU A 558 31.06 15.50 -14.49
CA LEU A 558 30.65 14.85 -13.24
C LEU A 558 30.54 15.88 -12.11
N CYS A 559 29.69 15.58 -11.13
CA CYS A 559 29.65 16.28 -9.85
C CYS A 559 30.89 15.88 -9.02
N THR A 560 31.67 16.87 -8.57
CA THR A 560 32.92 16.68 -7.83
C THR A 560 33.08 17.73 -6.73
N ALA A 561 34.10 17.60 -5.88
CA ALA A 561 34.47 18.62 -4.89
C ALA A 561 34.91 19.98 -5.50
N LEU A 562 35.12 20.08 -6.82
CA LEU A 562 35.42 21.33 -7.54
C LEU A 562 34.20 21.91 -8.29
N SER A 563 33.06 21.20 -8.28
CA SER A 563 31.83 21.63 -8.92
C SER A 563 31.11 22.71 -8.10
N ASN A 564 30.27 23.53 -8.76
CA ASN A 564 29.31 24.37 -8.05
C ASN A 564 28.38 23.46 -7.22
N LEU A 565 28.05 23.86 -5.99
CA LEU A 565 27.12 23.14 -5.12
C LEU A 565 26.06 24.10 -4.57
N CYS A 566 24.78 23.75 -4.70
CA CYS A 566 23.67 24.56 -4.22
C CYS A 566 23.58 24.58 -2.68
N SER A 567 23.22 25.74 -2.12
CA SER A 567 23.12 25.95 -0.67
C SER A 567 22.03 25.12 0.00
N ASN A 568 20.90 24.87 -0.70
CA ASN A 568 19.78 24.07 -0.18
C ASN A 568 19.35 23.00 -1.19
N ARG A 569 19.72 21.75 -0.92
CA ARG A 569 19.48 20.58 -1.78
C ARG A 569 17.98 20.22 -1.89
N GLU A 570 17.18 20.53 -0.88
CA GLU A 570 15.73 20.32 -0.87
C GLU A 570 14.96 21.32 -1.79
N GLN A 571 15.66 22.23 -2.46
CA GLN A 571 15.07 23.17 -3.44
C GLN A 571 15.36 22.81 -4.90
N TYR A 572 16.12 21.75 -5.19
CA TYR A 572 16.54 21.35 -6.54
C TYR A 572 15.99 19.97 -6.92
N ALA A 573 15.39 19.86 -8.11
CA ALA A 573 14.86 18.59 -8.60
C ALA A 573 15.96 17.60 -9.04
N PHE A 574 17.01 18.12 -9.67
CA PHE A 574 18.19 17.36 -10.08
C PHE A 574 19.35 17.57 -9.09
N TRP A 575 19.98 16.46 -8.71
CA TRP A 575 21.22 16.48 -7.94
C TRP A 575 22.39 16.86 -8.83
N ASP A 576 22.60 16.15 -9.94
CA ASP A 576 23.68 16.37 -10.89
C ASP A 576 23.16 16.54 -12.33
N ALA A 577 24.05 16.49 -13.32
CA ALA A 577 23.77 16.64 -14.74
C ALA A 577 22.65 15.71 -15.29
N PHE A 578 22.37 14.59 -14.64
CA PHE A 578 21.36 13.60 -15.06
C PHE A 578 20.41 13.15 -13.94
N HIS A 579 20.89 13.03 -12.70
CA HIS A 579 20.21 12.26 -11.67
C HIS A 579 19.33 13.12 -10.74
N PRO A 580 18.16 12.60 -10.29
CA PRO A 580 17.27 13.27 -9.34
C PRO A 580 17.89 13.41 -7.93
N SER A 581 17.49 14.47 -7.22
CA SER A 581 17.81 14.62 -5.79
C SER A 581 17.02 13.63 -4.92
N GLU A 582 17.47 13.39 -3.68
CA GLU A 582 16.75 12.56 -2.70
C GLU A 582 15.30 13.01 -2.51
N LYS A 583 15.03 14.32 -2.58
CA LYS A 583 13.68 14.87 -2.54
C LYS A 583 12.85 14.50 -3.77
N ALA A 584 13.42 14.60 -4.97
CA ALA A 584 12.75 14.15 -6.20
C ALA A 584 12.51 12.62 -6.18
N ASN A 585 13.48 11.84 -5.67
CA ASN A 585 13.32 10.41 -5.45
C ASN A 585 12.19 10.09 -4.44
N ARG A 586 12.01 10.89 -3.37
CA ARG A 586 10.87 10.76 -2.45
C ARG A 586 9.52 10.95 -3.16
N LEU A 587 9.37 11.99 -3.97
CA LEU A 587 8.14 12.24 -4.75
C LEU A 587 7.83 11.10 -5.72
N ILE A 588 8.86 10.57 -6.42
CA ILE A 588 8.72 9.41 -7.31
C ILE A 588 8.27 8.17 -6.53
N VAL A 589 8.83 7.93 -5.35
CA VAL A 589 8.45 6.79 -4.48
C VAL A 589 7.07 6.97 -3.84
N GLU A 590 6.61 8.19 -3.59
CA GLU A 590 5.23 8.45 -3.14
C GLU A 590 4.19 8.06 -4.20
N GLU A 591 4.47 8.32 -5.48
CA GLU A 591 3.64 7.84 -6.59
C GLU A 591 3.77 6.31 -6.80
N ILE A 592 4.96 5.71 -6.62
CA ILE A 592 5.11 4.24 -6.64
C ILE A 592 4.30 3.57 -5.51
N MET A 593 4.32 4.15 -4.30
CA MET A 593 3.61 3.62 -3.14
C MET A 593 2.09 3.80 -3.25
N SER A 594 1.62 5.00 -3.62
CA SER A 594 0.23 5.44 -3.40
C SER A 594 -0.43 6.07 -4.63
N GLY A 595 0.30 6.22 -5.73
CA GLY A 595 -0.18 6.89 -6.94
C GLY A 595 -1.35 6.20 -7.62
N SER A 596 -2.01 6.94 -8.51
CA SER A 596 -3.12 6.43 -9.32
C SER A 596 -2.63 5.52 -10.46
N LYS A 597 -3.55 4.93 -11.22
CA LYS A 597 -3.21 4.12 -12.40
C LYS A 597 -2.48 4.88 -13.52
N ALA A 598 -2.42 6.21 -13.46
CA ALA A 598 -1.59 7.04 -14.35
C ALA A 598 -0.09 7.01 -13.99
N TYR A 599 0.25 6.53 -12.79
CA TYR A 599 1.62 6.38 -12.30
C TYR A 599 2.01 4.91 -12.10
N MET A 600 1.06 4.06 -11.70
CA MET A 600 1.30 2.65 -11.36
C MET A 600 0.24 1.73 -11.99
N ASN A 601 0.63 0.96 -13.00
CA ASN A 601 -0.27 0.15 -13.82
C ASN A 601 0.10 -1.35 -13.69
N PRO A 602 -0.80 -2.24 -13.20
CA PRO A 602 -2.24 -2.04 -12.98
C PRO A 602 -2.64 -1.45 -11.62
N MET A 603 -1.70 -1.35 -10.66
CA MET A 603 -1.94 -0.88 -9.29
C MET A 603 -0.63 -0.43 -8.60
N ASN A 604 -0.72 0.40 -7.56
CA ASN A 604 0.42 0.89 -6.78
C ASN A 604 0.96 -0.12 -5.75
N LEU A 605 2.17 0.12 -5.25
CA LEU A 605 2.88 -0.81 -4.37
C LEU A 605 2.16 -1.05 -3.02
N SER A 606 1.48 -0.05 -2.45
CA SER A 606 0.65 -0.28 -1.24
C SER A 606 -0.47 -1.27 -1.50
N THR A 607 -1.10 -1.22 -2.68
CA THR A 607 -2.14 -2.19 -3.09
C THR A 607 -1.54 -3.59 -3.26
N ILE A 608 -0.36 -3.71 -3.87
CA ILE A 608 0.33 -5.00 -4.05
C ILE A 608 0.65 -5.64 -2.69
N LEU A 609 1.22 -4.85 -1.76
CA LEU A 609 1.59 -5.34 -0.43
C LEU A 609 0.36 -5.77 0.38
N ALA A 610 -0.74 -5.00 0.30
CA ALA A 610 -2.00 -5.35 0.96
C ALA A 610 -2.65 -6.61 0.37
N LEU A 611 -2.59 -6.81 -0.96
CA LEU A 611 -3.12 -8.02 -1.61
C LEU A 611 -2.26 -9.25 -1.28
N ASP A 612 -0.93 -9.13 -1.34
CA ASP A 612 -0.04 -10.25 -1.07
C ASP A 612 -0.17 -10.72 0.39
N ALA A 613 -0.32 -9.79 1.35
CA ALA A 613 -0.58 -10.08 2.76
C ALA A 613 -1.96 -10.72 3.08
N ILE A 614 -2.86 -10.81 2.09
CA ILE A 614 -4.13 -11.56 2.19
C ILE A 614 -3.96 -13.00 1.63
N THR A 615 -2.84 -13.28 0.96
CA THR A 615 -2.53 -14.58 0.31
C THR A 615 -1.45 -15.40 1.01
N THR A 616 -0.90 -14.88 2.12
CA THR A 616 0.07 -15.54 3.02
C THR A 616 -0.58 -15.92 4.33
#